data_AF-A0A936PRN2-F1
#
_entry.id   AF-A0A936PRN2-F1
#
_cell.length_a   1.000
_cell.length_b   1.000
_cell.length_c   1.000
_cell.angle_alpha   90.00
_cell.angle_beta   90.00
_cell.angle_gamma   90.00
#
_symmetry.space_group_name_H-M   'P 1'
#
loop_
_entity.id
_entity.type
_entity.pdbx_description
1 polymer ?
#
loop_
_entity_poly.entity_id
_entity_poly.type
_entity_poly.pdbx_seq_one_letter_code
_entity_poly.pdbx_strand_id
1 'polypeptide(L)'
;MLSRFALAALVLSSFVACGVSEDEFSTEYTGHSCDLMFECTAEENLQYLPYTDAADCKAQLAEAEEVDEAEDTCDFDKGVAAECLDAMAAVTCEDYTAGSLPASCSNVCGDASAS
;
A
#
# COMPACT_ATOMS: atom_id res chain seq x y z
N MET A 1 43.48 11.51 -15.70
CA MET A 1 42.77 12.16 -16.84
C MET A 1 42.32 11.02 -17.76
N LEU A 2 41.06 10.65 -17.97
CA LEU A 2 39.75 11.22 -17.67
C LEU A 2 38.79 10.09 -17.22
N SER A 3 37.77 10.53 -16.50
CA SER A 3 36.57 9.83 -16.01
C SER A 3 35.97 8.78 -16.96
N ARG A 4 35.60 7.62 -16.40
CA ARG A 4 34.70 6.62 -17.00
C ARG A 4 33.34 6.57 -16.28
N PHE A 5 32.90 7.68 -15.70
CA PHE A 5 31.53 7.85 -15.24
C PHE A 5 30.72 8.51 -16.35
N ALA A 6 29.98 7.72 -17.13
CA ALA A 6 28.82 8.19 -17.88
C ALA A 6 28.19 7.01 -18.63
N LEU A 7 27.13 6.41 -18.06
CA LEU A 7 26.03 5.73 -18.76
C LEU A 7 25.07 5.16 -17.70
N ALA A 8 24.60 6.01 -16.81
CA ALA A 8 23.54 5.69 -15.85
C ALA A 8 22.61 6.90 -15.77
N ALA A 9 21.77 7.09 -16.77
CA ALA A 9 20.64 8.01 -16.72
C ALA A 9 19.79 7.80 -17.98
N LEU A 10 18.47 7.92 -17.84
CA LEU A 10 17.46 7.86 -18.88
C LEU A 10 17.00 6.46 -19.31
N VAL A 11 16.53 5.69 -18.34
CA VAL A 11 15.21 5.07 -18.51
C VAL A 11 14.26 5.88 -17.64
N LEU A 12 13.83 7.04 -18.14
CA LEU A 12 12.65 7.71 -17.61
C LEU A 12 11.49 6.81 -17.98
N SER A 13 11.05 6.00 -17.02
CA SER A 13 9.86 5.18 -17.13
C SER A 13 8.68 6.09 -17.42
N SER A 14 8.31 6.16 -18.68
CA SER A 14 6.98 6.58 -19.11
C SER A 14 5.99 5.52 -18.61
N PHE A 15 5.72 5.51 -17.31
CA PHE A 15 4.50 4.91 -16.79
C PHE A 15 3.36 5.76 -17.33
N VAL A 16 2.82 5.25 -18.43
CA VAL A 16 1.50 5.60 -18.93
C VAL A 16 0.58 5.55 -17.71
N ALA A 17 -0.06 6.68 -17.42
CA ALA A 17 -1.06 6.84 -16.38
C ALA A 17 -2.31 5.98 -16.66
N CYS A 18 -2.16 4.66 -16.64
CA CYS A 18 -3.23 3.75 -16.29
C CYS A 18 -3.35 3.87 -14.77
N GLY A 19 -4.30 4.68 -14.31
CA GLY A 19 -4.53 4.83 -12.86
C GLY A 19 -4.87 3.50 -12.21
N VAL A 20 -4.54 3.38 -10.92
CA VAL A 20 -4.76 2.20 -10.08
C VAL A 20 -6.26 1.86 -10.06
N SER A 21 -6.62 0.58 -10.26
CA SER A 21 -8.01 0.11 -10.04
C SER A 21 -8.26 -0.16 -8.56
N GLU A 22 -9.53 -0.26 -8.16
CA GLU A 22 -9.88 -0.56 -6.76
C GLU A 22 -9.30 -1.90 -6.30
N ASP A 23 -9.43 -2.96 -7.11
CA ASP A 23 -8.82 -4.26 -6.82
C ASP A 23 -7.28 -4.20 -6.71
N GLU A 24 -6.64 -3.40 -7.56
CA GLU A 24 -5.18 -3.22 -7.55
C GLU A 24 -4.75 -2.45 -6.30
N PHE A 25 -5.49 -1.41 -5.95
CA PHE A 25 -5.28 -0.66 -4.72
C PHE A 25 -5.43 -1.55 -3.49
N SER A 26 -6.51 -2.32 -3.40
CA SER A 26 -6.76 -3.21 -2.27
C SER A 26 -5.63 -4.23 -2.12
N THR A 27 -5.25 -4.86 -3.23
CA THR A 27 -4.17 -5.86 -3.25
C THR A 27 -2.83 -5.27 -2.82
N GLU A 28 -2.43 -4.14 -3.40
CA GLU A 28 -1.13 -3.51 -3.12
C GLU A 28 -1.10 -2.90 -1.70
N TYR A 29 -2.19 -2.25 -1.26
CA TYR A 29 -2.30 -1.69 0.09
C TYR A 29 -2.23 -2.78 1.16
N THR A 30 -2.98 -3.87 0.98
CA THR A 30 -2.91 -5.06 1.85
C THR A 30 -1.51 -5.67 1.82
N GLY A 31 -0.89 -5.74 0.64
CA GLY A 31 0.48 -6.15 0.45
C GLY A 31 1.47 -5.38 1.33
N HIS A 32 1.47 -4.05 1.20
CA HIS A 32 2.32 -3.16 1.99
C HIS A 32 2.04 -3.25 3.49
N SER A 33 0.77 -3.34 3.88
CA SER A 33 0.37 -3.42 5.29
C SER A 33 0.85 -4.72 5.96
N CYS A 34 0.71 -5.86 5.28
CA CYS A 34 1.23 -7.13 5.77
C CYS A 34 2.76 -7.13 5.85
N ASP A 35 3.45 -6.57 4.86
CA ASP A 35 4.92 -6.52 4.86
C ASP A 35 5.43 -5.63 6.01
N LEU A 36 4.85 -4.44 6.21
CA LEU A 36 5.17 -3.54 7.32
C LEU A 36 4.90 -4.19 8.68
N MET A 37 3.78 -4.90 8.82
CA MET A 37 3.43 -5.59 10.06
C MET A 37 4.53 -6.57 10.47
N PHE A 38 4.99 -7.42 9.54
CA PHE A 38 6.02 -8.41 9.83
C PHE A 38 7.43 -7.82 9.91
N GLU A 39 7.73 -6.77 9.16
CA GLU A 39 9.02 -6.07 9.23
C GLU A 39 9.19 -5.35 10.57
N CYS A 40 8.13 -4.70 11.06
CA CYS A 40 8.21 -3.78 12.19
C CYS A 40 7.77 -4.40 13.52
N THR A 41 7.17 -5.58 13.51
CA THR A 41 6.85 -6.33 14.74
C THR A 41 8.10 -7.06 15.22
N ALA A 42 8.47 -6.83 16.49
CA ALA A 42 9.57 -7.54 17.13
C ALA A 42 9.33 -9.07 17.11
N GLU A 43 10.39 -9.86 16.93
CA GLU A 43 10.29 -11.32 16.78
C GLU A 43 9.52 -11.99 17.92
N GLU A 44 9.69 -11.53 19.17
CA GLU A 44 8.96 -12.05 20.33
C GLU A 44 7.44 -11.83 20.27
N ASN A 45 7.00 -10.90 19.43
CA ASN A 45 5.60 -10.53 19.28
C ASN A 45 4.94 -11.15 18.04
N LEU A 46 5.72 -11.67 17.08
CA LEU A 46 5.18 -12.30 15.86
C LEU A 46 4.24 -13.47 16.18
N GLN A 47 4.51 -14.20 17.27
CA GLN A 47 3.66 -15.29 17.76
C GLN A 47 2.25 -14.88 18.20
N TYR A 48 1.99 -13.58 18.38
CA TYR A 48 0.66 -13.05 18.72
C TYR A 48 -0.10 -12.56 17.49
N LEU A 49 0.54 -12.52 16.33
CA LEU A 49 -0.15 -12.22 15.08
C LEU A 49 -1.05 -13.41 14.70
N PRO A 50 -2.23 -13.17 14.12
CA PRO A 50 -3.11 -14.24 13.65
C PRO A 50 -2.60 -14.89 12.35
N TYR A 51 -1.49 -14.38 11.81
CA TYR A 51 -0.88 -14.82 10.56
C TYR A 51 0.49 -15.43 10.84
N THR A 52 0.85 -16.43 10.04
CA THR A 52 2.12 -17.15 10.15
C THR A 52 3.28 -16.32 9.61
N ASP A 53 3.05 -15.65 8.48
CA ASP A 53 3.98 -14.75 7.80
C ASP A 53 3.21 -13.73 6.95
N ALA A 54 3.93 -12.84 6.27
CA ALA A 54 3.32 -11.82 5.42
C ALA A 54 2.55 -12.42 4.22
N ALA A 55 2.93 -13.60 3.72
CA ALA A 55 2.22 -14.25 2.63
C ALA A 55 0.88 -14.83 3.10
N ASP A 56 0.87 -15.45 4.28
CA ASP A 56 -0.35 -15.92 4.95
C ASP A 56 -1.30 -14.76 5.29
N CYS A 57 -0.76 -13.63 5.75
CA CYS A 57 -1.53 -12.39 5.95
C CYS A 57 -2.24 -11.93 4.67
N LYS A 58 -1.51 -11.85 3.55
CA LYS A 58 -2.08 -11.44 2.25
C LYS A 58 -3.16 -12.41 1.77
N ALA A 59 -2.93 -13.71 1.90
CA ALA A 59 -3.89 -14.73 1.47
C ALA A 59 -5.20 -14.66 2.29
N GLN A 60 -5.10 -14.60 3.62
CA GLN A 60 -6.28 -14.55 4.47
C GLN A 60 -7.08 -13.26 4.33
N LEU A 61 -6.43 -12.12 4.07
CA LEU A 61 -7.11 -10.86 3.83
C LEU A 61 -7.76 -10.81 2.44
N ALA A 62 -7.12 -11.36 1.40
CA ALA A 62 -7.75 -11.49 0.07
C ALA A 62 -9.01 -12.38 0.12
N GLU A 63 -8.98 -13.49 0.86
CA GLU A 63 -10.16 -14.34 1.06
C GLU A 63 -11.27 -13.64 1.87
N ALA A 64 -10.93 -12.71 2.76
CA ALA A 64 -11.92 -11.93 3.52
C ALA A 64 -12.62 -10.87 2.65
N GLU A 65 -11.89 -10.25 1.71
CA GLU A 65 -12.43 -9.26 0.76
C GLU A 65 -13.43 -9.91 -0.21
N GLU A 66 -13.25 -11.16 -0.61
CA GLU A 66 -14.20 -11.90 -1.47
C GLU A 66 -15.57 -12.17 -0.80
N VAL A 67 -15.65 -12.08 0.54
CA VAL A 67 -16.87 -12.37 1.30
C VAL A 67 -17.68 -11.11 1.62
N ASP A 68 -17.07 -9.93 1.49
CA ASP A 68 -17.67 -8.63 1.83
C ASP A 68 -18.08 -7.85 0.56
N GLU A 69 -18.93 -8.46 -0.28
CA GLU A 69 -19.63 -7.79 -1.40
C GLU A 69 -20.70 -6.78 -0.89
N ALA A 70 -20.48 -6.16 0.27
CA ALA A 70 -21.27 -5.01 0.68
C ALA A 70 -20.87 -3.85 -0.22
N GLU A 71 -21.75 -3.50 -1.17
CA GLU A 71 -21.68 -2.34 -2.06
C GLU A 71 -21.54 -1.04 -1.25
N ASP A 72 -20.35 -0.75 -0.72
CA ASP A 72 -20.05 0.56 -0.16
C ASP A 72 -19.93 1.52 -1.33
N THR A 73 -20.77 2.55 -1.30
CA THR A 73 -20.86 3.62 -2.29
C THR A 73 -19.62 4.54 -2.18
N CYS A 74 -18.44 3.96 -2.33
CA CYS A 74 -17.16 4.65 -2.38
C CYS A 74 -16.97 5.23 -3.79
N ASP A 75 -16.87 6.55 -3.91
CA ASP A 75 -16.37 7.17 -5.15
C ASP A 75 -14.84 7.07 -5.13
N PHE A 76 -14.34 5.94 -5.65
CA PHE A 76 -12.93 5.59 -5.62
C PHE A 76 -12.08 6.58 -6.42
N ASP A 77 -11.27 7.38 -5.73
CA ASP A 77 -10.35 8.32 -6.35
C ASP A 77 -9.02 7.63 -6.67
N LYS A 78 -8.85 7.28 -7.95
CA LYS A 78 -7.64 6.60 -8.46
C LYS A 78 -6.36 7.41 -8.28
N GLY A 79 -6.46 8.74 -8.24
CA GLY A 79 -5.32 9.62 -8.01
C GLY A 79 -4.87 9.55 -6.55
N VAL A 80 -5.81 9.67 -5.62
CA VAL A 80 -5.55 9.54 -4.19
C VAL A 80 -5.11 8.12 -3.82
N ALA A 81 -5.66 7.10 -4.48
CA ALA A 81 -5.23 5.71 -4.35
C ALA A 81 -3.75 5.53 -4.73
N ALA A 82 -3.33 6.06 -5.87
CA ALA A 82 -1.92 6.00 -6.29
C ALA A 82 -1.00 6.75 -5.31
N GLU A 83 -1.42 7.95 -4.86
CA GLU A 83 -0.68 8.71 -3.84
C GLU A 83 -0.58 7.96 -2.50
N CYS A 84 -1.63 7.23 -2.11
CA CYS A 84 -1.59 6.37 -0.93
C CYS A 84 -0.59 5.24 -1.10
N LEU A 85 -0.61 4.50 -2.21
CA LEU A 85 0.35 3.40 -2.43
C LEU A 85 1.80 3.89 -2.46
N ASP A 86 2.07 4.99 -3.16
CA ASP A 86 3.40 5.60 -3.19
C ASP A 86 3.86 6.03 -1.79
N ALA A 87 2.96 6.59 -0.97
CA ALA A 87 3.27 6.98 0.39
C ALA A 87 3.45 5.77 1.33
N MET A 88 2.64 4.72 1.17
CA MET A 88 2.73 3.47 1.93
C MET A 88 4.08 2.78 1.71
N ALA A 89 4.59 2.78 0.48
CA ALA A 89 5.92 2.26 0.16
C ALA A 89 7.07 3.02 0.85
N ALA A 90 6.81 4.22 1.38
CA ALA A 90 7.79 5.04 2.10
C ALA A 90 7.63 5.02 3.63
N VAL A 91 6.61 4.34 4.16
CA VAL A 91 6.37 4.22 5.62
C VAL A 91 7.52 3.46 6.27
N THR A 92 8.05 4.01 7.36
CA THR A 92 9.08 3.35 8.16
C THR A 92 8.48 2.60 9.35
N CYS A 93 9.26 1.74 10.01
CA CYS A 93 8.83 1.14 11.27
C CYS A 93 8.62 2.14 12.40
N GLU A 94 9.31 3.30 12.38
CA GLU A 94 9.05 4.38 13.32
C GLU A 94 7.64 4.95 13.08
N ASP A 95 7.28 5.23 11.82
CA ASP A 95 5.96 5.74 11.45
C ASP A 95 4.85 4.73 11.77
N TYR A 96 5.07 3.45 11.43
CA TYR A 96 4.13 2.37 11.68
C TYR A 96 3.85 2.20 13.18
N THR A 97 4.90 2.13 14.00
CA THR A 97 4.76 1.97 15.46
C THR A 97 4.18 3.21 16.14
N ALA A 98 4.38 4.40 15.56
CA ALA A 98 3.72 5.64 15.99
C ALA A 98 2.26 5.76 15.50
N GLY A 99 1.77 4.84 14.67
CA GLY A 99 0.44 4.90 14.07
C GLY A 99 0.28 6.03 13.04
N SER A 100 1.38 6.50 12.46
CA SER A 100 1.43 7.63 11.52
C SER A 100 1.36 7.14 10.07
N LEU A 101 0.23 6.55 9.68
CA LEU A 101 0.00 6.12 8.31
C LEU A 101 -0.31 7.32 7.38
N PRO A 102 -0.08 7.18 6.05
CA PRO A 102 -0.34 8.26 5.10
C PRO A 102 -1.81 8.69 5.10
N ALA A 103 -2.04 10.00 5.27
CA ALA A 103 -3.40 10.56 5.31
C ALA A 103 -4.17 10.37 3.99
N SER A 104 -3.46 10.23 2.85
CA SER A 104 -4.07 9.93 1.56
C SER A 104 -4.87 8.62 1.59
N CYS A 105 -4.42 7.62 2.34
CA CYS A 105 -5.06 6.31 2.41
C CYS A 105 -6.46 6.35 3.05
N SER A 106 -6.74 7.34 3.91
CA SER A 106 -8.07 7.53 4.49
C SER A 106 -9.05 8.26 3.57
N ASN A 107 -8.56 8.85 2.48
CA ASN A 107 -9.36 9.68 1.55
C ASN A 107 -9.54 9.01 0.18
N VAL A 108 -9.14 7.75 0.04
CA VAL A 108 -9.24 6.98 -1.22
C VAL A 108 -10.69 6.85 -1.68
N CYS A 109 -11.59 6.66 -0.71
CA CYS A 109 -13.01 6.87 -0.91
C CYS A 109 -13.28 8.36 -0.74
N GLY A 110 -13.55 9.05 -1.85
CA GLY A 110 -13.78 10.49 -1.86
C GLY A 110 -14.81 10.92 -0.81
N ASP A 111 -14.61 12.12 -0.26
CA ASP A 111 -15.54 12.72 0.67
C ASP A 111 -16.88 12.92 -0.07
N ALA A 112 -17.93 12.17 0.31
CA ALA A 112 -19.27 12.24 -0.29
C ALA A 112 -19.96 13.63 -0.15
N SER A 113 -19.22 14.64 0.32
CA SER A 113 -19.64 16.01 0.57
C SER A 113 -19.33 16.98 -0.59
N ALA A 114 -18.72 16.52 -1.69
CA ALA A 114 -18.42 17.35 -2.88
C ALA A 114 -19.20 16.95 -4.15
N SER A 115 -20.54 16.89 -4.06
CA SER A 115 -21.46 16.87 -5.22
C SER A 115 -22.60 17.85 -5.04
#